data_AF-A0A2D8EVM4-F1
#
_entry.id   AF-A0A2D8EVM4-F1
#
_cell.length_a   1.000
_cell.length_b   1.000
_cell.length_c   1.000
_cell.angle_alpha   90.00
_cell.angle_beta   90.00
_cell.angle_gamma   90.00
#
_symmetry.space_group_name_H-M   'P 1'
#
loop_
_entity.id
_entity.type
_entity.pdbx_description
1 polymer ?
#
loop_
_entity_poly.entity_id
_entity_poly.type
_entity_poly.pdbx_seq_one_letter_code
_entity_poly.pdbx_strand_id
1 'polypeptide(L)'
;MPIYIFKNTKTNEVEEKFLSMSEREEYLKDNPDIEQVPTPINIVGGVGGIKTDNGFNEVLSKISEAHPTSALASRHSRRTIKQVKTDNAINKHRKRQNAKRRNK
;
A
#
# COMPACT_ATOMS: atom_id res chain seq x y z
N MET A 1 -20.51 -11.89 7.20
CA MET A 1 -21.75 -11.26 6.73
C MET A 1 -21.39 -9.93 6.07
N PRO A 2 -21.98 -9.57 4.93
CA PRO A 2 -21.77 -8.28 4.27
C PRO A 2 -22.54 -7.13 4.92
N ILE A 3 -22.11 -5.89 4.65
CA ILE A 3 -22.86 -4.66 4.98
C ILE A 3 -23.68 -4.28 3.75
N TYR A 4 -24.98 -4.10 3.92
CA TYR A 4 -25.88 -3.60 2.88
C TYR A 4 -26.31 -2.17 3.19
N ILE A 5 -26.35 -1.35 2.15
CA ILE A 5 -26.85 0.02 2.21
C ILE A 5 -28.25 0.04 1.61
N PHE A 6 -29.21 0.52 2.38
CA PHE A 6 -30.60 0.65 2.00
C PHE A 6 -31.01 2.11 1.96
N LYS A 7 -31.87 2.47 1.00
CA LYS A 7 -32.46 3.80 0.90
C LYS A 7 -33.97 3.68 1.01
N ASN A 8 -34.56 4.44 1.92
CA ASN A 8 -36.01 4.59 2.00
C ASN A 8 -36.49 5.56 0.92
N THR A 9 -37.40 5.12 0.05
CA THR A 9 -37.92 5.94 -1.06
C THR A 9 -38.82 7.10 -0.60
N LYS A 10 -39.42 7.00 0.59
CA LYS A 10 -40.32 8.02 1.16
C LYS A 10 -39.58 9.10 1.94
N THR A 11 -38.60 8.72 2.76
CA THR A 11 -37.84 9.68 3.60
C THR A 11 -36.49 10.07 3.00
N ASN A 12 -36.04 9.39 1.94
CA ASN A 12 -34.70 9.51 1.35
C ASN A 12 -33.55 9.24 2.34
N GLU A 13 -33.83 8.62 3.48
CA GLU A 13 -32.82 8.24 4.47
C GLU A 13 -32.05 7.00 4.01
N VAL A 14 -30.75 7.00 4.29
CA VAL A 14 -29.82 5.92 3.93
C VAL A 14 -29.39 5.21 5.21
N GLU A 15 -29.68 3.91 5.31
CA GLU A 15 -29.33 3.08 6.45
C GLU A 15 -28.34 1.98 6.05
N GLU A 16 -27.31 1.78 6.89
CA GLU A 16 -26.36 0.68 6.75
C GLU A 16 -26.74 -0.45 7.71
N LYS A 17 -26.99 -1.65 7.18
CA LYS A 17 -27.31 -2.83 7.99
C LYS A 17 -26.36 -3.98 7.71
N PHE A 18 -25.93 -4.63 8.79
CA PHE A 18 -25.12 -5.83 8.76
C PHE A 18 -26.04 -7.05 8.80
N LEU A 19 -26.31 -7.66 7.65
CA LEU A 19 -27.29 -8.74 7.49
C LEU A 19 -26.70 -9.90 6.68
N SER A 20 -27.21 -11.10 6.89
CA SER A 20 -27.01 -12.21 5.96
C SER A 20 -27.84 -12.02 4.68
N MET A 21 -27.55 -12.79 3.62
CA MET A 21 -28.31 -12.69 2.36
C MET A 21 -29.79 -13.08 2.55
N SER A 22 -30.08 -14.07 3.41
CA SER A 22 -31.45 -14.52 3.68
C SER A 22 -32.26 -13.46 4.43
N GLU A 23 -31.70 -12.87 5.49
CA GLU A 23 -32.35 -11.80 6.25
C GLU A 23 -32.55 -10.52 5.41
N ARG A 24 -31.67 -10.28 4.44
CA ARG A 24 -31.83 -9.18 3.47
C ARG A 24 -33.10 -9.35 2.63
N GLU A 25 -33.38 -10.57 2.16
CA GLU A 25 -34.57 -10.85 1.34
C GLU A 25 -35.86 -10.75 2.16
N GLU A 26 -35.85 -11.19 3.42
CA GLU A 26 -36.97 -11.00 4.34
C GLU A 26 -37.20 -9.51 4.63
N TYR A 27 -36.13 -8.76 4.91
CA TYR A 27 -36.22 -7.32 5.19
C TYR A 27 -36.80 -6.51 4.01
N LEU A 28 -36.45 -6.87 2.77
CA LEU A 28 -36.99 -6.27 1.55
C LEU A 28 -38.46 -6.64 1.30
N LYS A 29 -38.90 -7.84 1.72
CA LYS A 29 -40.31 -8.25 1.63
C LYS A 29 -41.18 -7.49 2.64
N ASP A 30 -40.68 -7.33 3.86
CA ASP A 30 -41.43 -6.67 4.94
C ASP A 30 -41.47 -5.15 4.78
N ASN A 31 -40.53 -4.56 4.03
CA ASN A 31 -40.41 -3.12 3.83
C ASN A 31 -40.36 -2.76 2.33
N PRO A 32 -41.52 -2.74 1.64
CA PRO A 32 -41.58 -2.50 0.19
C PRO A 32 -41.13 -1.09 -0.24
N ASP A 33 -41.05 -0.15 0.71
CA ASP A 33 -40.61 1.23 0.45
C ASP A 33 -39.09 1.41 0.44
N ILE A 34 -38.33 0.32 0.66
CA ILE A 34 -36.87 0.35 0.81
C ILE A 34 -36.21 -0.26 -0.43
N GLU A 35 -35.31 0.49 -1.05
CA GLU A 35 -34.51 0.04 -2.18
C GLU A 35 -33.06 -0.19 -1.76
N GLN A 36 -32.45 -1.26 -2.27
CA GLN A 36 -31.01 -1.47 -2.08
C GLN A 36 -30.24 -0.50 -2.98
N VAL A 37 -29.35 0.30 -2.38
CA VAL A 37 -28.45 1.14 -3.15
C VAL A 37 -27.28 0.28 -3.62
N PRO A 38 -26.98 0.23 -4.94
CA PRO A 38 -25.79 -0.44 -5.41
C PRO A 38 -24.58 0.26 -4.79
N THR A 39 -23.88 -0.45 -3.91
CA THR A 39 -22.66 0.05 -3.30
C THR A 39 -21.64 0.29 -4.41
N PRO A 40 -20.98 1.47 -4.47
CA PRO A 40 -19.89 1.67 -5.40
C PRO A 40 -18.83 0.62 -5.09
N ILE A 41 -18.54 -0.24 -6.08
CA ILE A 41 -17.44 -1.18 -5.97
C ILE A 41 -16.19 -0.33 -5.80
N ASN A 42 -15.56 -0.39 -4.63
CA ASN A 42 -14.26 0.22 -4.40
C ASN A 42 -13.22 -0.55 -5.24
N ILE A 43 -13.14 -0.25 -6.53
CA ILE A 43 -12.14 -0.81 -7.45
C ILE A 43 -10.80 -0.19 -7.06
N VAL A 44 -10.09 -0.84 -6.15
CA VAL A 44 -8.67 -0.57 -5.93
C VAL A 44 -7.92 -1.12 -7.15
N GLY A 45 -7.29 -0.22 -7.92
CA GLY A 45 -6.60 -0.50 -9.19
C GLY A 45 -5.33 -1.38 -9.11
N GLY A 46 -5.23 -2.26 -8.12
CA GLY A 46 -4.10 -3.15 -7.88
C GLY A 46 -3.31 -2.75 -6.63
N VAL A 47 -3.22 -3.69 -5.69
CA VAL A 47 -2.29 -3.61 -4.54
C VAL A 47 -0.99 -4.32 -4.92
N GLY A 48 -0.08 -3.62 -5.60
CA GLY A 48 1.21 -4.21 -5.97
C GLY A 48 2.12 -3.28 -6.74
N GLY A 49 3.43 -3.43 -6.53
CA GLY A 49 4.45 -2.73 -7.31
C GLY A 49 4.52 -3.24 -8.75
N ILE A 50 5.14 -2.45 -9.64
CA ILE A 50 5.39 -2.81 -11.03
C ILE A 50 6.25 -4.07 -11.07
N LYS A 51 5.71 -5.17 -11.60
CA LYS A 51 6.48 -6.38 -11.86
C LYS A 51 7.39 -6.14 -13.06
N THR A 52 8.70 -6.16 -12.83
CA THR A 52 9.72 -6.08 -13.88
C THR A 52 10.11 -7.47 -14.36
N ASP A 53 10.50 -7.59 -15.62
CA ASP A 53 10.99 -8.86 -16.17
C ASP A 53 12.40 -9.20 -15.62
N ASN A 54 12.82 -10.45 -15.82
CA ASN A 54 14.11 -10.90 -15.31
C ASN A 54 15.29 -10.23 -16.04
N GLY A 55 15.16 -9.98 -17.35
CA GLY A 55 16.20 -9.33 -18.14
C GLY A 55 16.49 -7.89 -17.71
N PHE A 56 15.45 -7.12 -17.43
CA PHE A 56 15.58 -5.77 -16.87
C PHE A 56 16.23 -5.82 -15.49
N ASN A 57 15.86 -6.77 -14.64
CA ASN A 57 16.49 -6.93 -13.32
C ASN A 57 17.99 -7.25 -13.41
N GLU A 58 18.45 -7.98 -14.42
CA GLU A 58 19.87 -8.23 -14.66
C GLU A 58 20.60 -6.95 -15.10
N VAL A 59 20.01 -6.17 -16.00
CA VAL A 59 20.56 -4.87 -16.43
C VAL A 59 20.69 -3.92 -15.24
N LEU A 60 19.64 -3.81 -14.44
CA LEU A 60 19.64 -3.01 -13.21
C LEU A 60 20.72 -3.48 -12.23
N SER A 61 20.94 -4.79 -12.12
CA SER A 61 22.00 -5.37 -11.26
C SER A 61 23.39 -4.99 -11.77
N LYS A 62 23.66 -5.11 -13.08
CA LYS A 62 24.94 -4.71 -13.69
C LYS A 62 25.25 -3.23 -13.51
N ILE A 63 24.27 -2.36 -13.73
CA ILE A 63 24.42 -0.91 -13.53
C ILE A 63 24.66 -0.61 -12.05
N SER A 64 23.99 -1.32 -11.16
CA SER A 64 24.16 -1.17 -9.71
C SER A 64 25.55 -1.58 -9.23
N GLU A 65 26.12 -2.64 -9.79
CA GLU A 65 27.48 -3.09 -9.49
C GLU A 65 28.54 -2.11 -10.02
N ALA A 66 28.34 -1.55 -11.22
CA ALA A 66 29.23 -0.54 -11.80
C ALA A 66 29.19 0.79 -11.04
N HIS A 67 28.03 1.15 -10.46
CA HIS A 67 27.82 2.42 -9.75
C HIS A 67 27.26 2.20 -8.33
N PRO A 68 28.07 1.69 -7.39
CA PRO A 68 27.60 1.26 -6.07
C PRO A 68 27.11 2.41 -5.18
N THR A 69 27.53 3.64 -5.45
CA THR A 69 27.12 4.84 -4.70
C THR A 69 25.84 5.50 -5.24
N SER A 70 25.27 4.98 -6.32
CA SER A 70 24.07 5.53 -6.94
C SER A 70 22.79 5.23 -6.13
N ALA A 71 21.77 6.08 -6.28
CA ALA A 71 20.46 5.83 -5.68
C ALA A 71 19.82 4.54 -6.19
N LEU A 72 20.13 4.13 -7.43
CA LEU A 72 19.66 2.88 -8.02
C LEU A 72 20.30 1.66 -7.34
N ALA A 73 21.63 1.67 -7.21
CA ALA A 73 22.35 0.61 -6.52
C ALA A 73 21.88 0.43 -5.08
N SER A 74 21.40 1.52 -4.46
CA SER A 74 20.90 1.43 -3.10
C SER A 74 19.69 0.49 -2.93
N ARG A 75 18.90 0.33 -4.00
CA ARG A 75 17.64 -0.44 -4.06
C ARG A 75 17.82 -1.81 -4.70
N HIS A 76 18.65 -1.91 -5.73
CA HIS A 76 18.75 -3.11 -6.57
C HIS A 76 20.05 -3.92 -6.35
N SER A 77 21.06 -3.35 -5.71
CA SER A 77 22.35 -4.04 -5.49
C SER A 77 22.29 -5.04 -4.35
N ARG A 78 22.87 -6.22 -4.56
CA ARG A 78 23.25 -7.14 -3.47
C ARG A 78 24.50 -6.60 -2.78
N ARG A 79 24.35 -6.04 -1.56
CA ARG A 79 25.49 -5.57 -0.76
C ARG A 79 26.07 -6.70 0.07
N THR A 80 27.40 -6.79 0.12
CA THR A 80 28.10 -7.74 0.99
C THR A 80 28.12 -7.24 2.43
N ILE A 81 28.12 -8.15 3.41
CA ILE A 81 28.18 -7.83 4.86
C ILE A 81 29.30 -6.84 5.20
N LYS A 82 30.47 -6.97 4.57
CA LYS A 82 31.60 -6.05 4.76
C LYS A 82 31.23 -4.61 4.36
N GLN A 83 30.64 -4.44 3.16
CA GLN A 83 30.22 -3.12 2.66
C GLN A 83 29.19 -2.47 3.59
N VAL A 84 28.18 -3.24 4.03
CA VAL A 84 27.16 -2.75 4.96
C VAL A 84 27.78 -2.28 6.28
N LYS A 85 28.73 -3.03 6.85
CA LYS A 85 29.42 -2.65 8.09
C LYS A 85 30.27 -1.38 7.90
N THR A 86 30.97 -1.26 6.77
CA THR A 86 31.75 -0.07 6.43
C THR A 86 30.86 1.17 6.31
N ASP A 87 29.75 1.07 5.57
CA ASP A 87 28.80 2.17 5.40
C ASP A 87 28.20 2.59 6.76
N ASN A 88 27.86 1.64 7.62
CA ASN A 88 27.36 1.93 8.96
C ASN A 88 28.38 2.67 9.82
N ALA A 89 29.66 2.27 9.77
CA ALA A 89 30.73 2.96 10.47
C ALA A 89 30.88 4.40 9.95
N ILE A 90 30.98 4.59 8.63
CA ILE A 90 31.08 5.90 7.99
C ILE A 90 29.90 6.79 8.39
N ASN A 91 28.67 6.27 8.30
CA ASN A 91 27.45 7.00 8.65
C ASN A 91 27.43 7.40 10.13
N LYS A 92 27.89 6.53 11.03
CA LYS A 92 28.02 6.83 12.47
C LYS A 92 29.00 7.98 12.70
N HIS A 93 30.17 7.94 12.06
CA HIS A 93 31.17 9.02 12.18
C HIS A 93 30.68 10.33 11.57
N ARG A 94 30.05 10.29 10.40
CA ARG A 94 29.47 11.47 9.73
C ARG A 94 28.39 12.15 10.59
N LYS A 95 27.47 11.37 11.17
CA LYS A 95 26.44 11.88 12.10
C LYS A 95 27.06 12.57 13.31
N ARG A 96 28.09 11.94 13.93
CA ARG A 96 28.80 12.52 15.08
C ARG A 96 29.50 13.83 14.74
N GLN A 97 30.16 13.92 13.58
CA GLN A 97 30.81 15.14 13.13
C GLN A 97 29.80 16.26 12.88
N ASN A 98 28.68 15.94 12.22
CA ASN A 98 27.62 16.92 11.96
C ASN A 98 26.98 17.42 13.28
N ALA A 99 26.77 16.56 14.27
CA ALA A 99 26.28 16.96 15.58
C ALA A 99 27.25 17.90 16.30
N LYS A 100 28.56 17.61 16.26
CA LYS A 100 29.59 18.51 16.81
C LYS A 100 29.60 19.88 16.13
N ARG A 101 29.43 19.92 14.79
CA ARG A 101 29.38 21.17 14.03
C ARG A 101 28.12 21.99 14.30
N ARG A 102 27.00 21.36 14.66
CA ARG A 102 25.75 22.06 15.01
C ARG A 102 25.74 22.64 16.42
N ASN A 103 26.58 22.11 17.31
CA ASN A 103 26.70 22.56 18.71
C ASN A 103 27.83 23.59 18.90
N LYS A 104 28.41 24.09 17.81
CA LYS A 104 29.45 25.12 17.79
C LYS A 104 28.90 26.33 17.04
#